data_AF-A0A380EH23-F1
#
_entry.id   AF-A0A380EH23-F1
#
_cell.length_a   1.000
_cell.length_b   1.000
_cell.length_c   1.000
_cell.angle_alpha   90.00
_cell.angle_beta   90.00
_cell.angle_gamma   90.00
#
_symmetry.space_group_name_H-M   'P 1'
#
loop_
_entity.id
_entity.type
_entity.pdbx_description
1 polymer ?
#
loop_
_entity_poly.entity_id
_entity_poly.type
_entity_poly.pdbx_seq_one_letter_code
_entity_poly.pdbx_strand_id
1 'polypeptide(L)' 'MTAQDFVYAWRKTVDPKTGSEFAYIMGDIKNASDISTGKKPVEQLGIKALNDETLQIELESRFHILINY' A
#
# COMPACT_ATOMS: atom_id res chain seq x y z
N MET A 1 13.32 -5.16 -13.91
CA MET A 1 12.56 -4.95 -12.66
C MET A 1 13.00 -3.62 -12.09
N THR A 2 12.06 -2.75 -11.80
CA THR A 2 12.25 -1.40 -11.27
C THR A 2 11.26 -1.14 -10.14
N ALA A 3 11.48 -0.13 -9.30
CA ALA A 3 10.54 0.27 -8.25
C ALA A 3 9.12 0.56 -8.80
N GLN A 4 9.01 0.99 -10.05
CA GLN A 4 7.76 1.26 -10.75
C GLN A 4 6.97 -0.04 -10.99
N ASP A 5 7.64 -1.15 -11.24
CA ASP A 5 7.00 -2.48 -11.36
C ASP A 5 6.35 -2.87 -10.02
N PHE A 6 6.98 -2.55 -8.89
CA PHE A 6 6.42 -2.79 -7.55
C PHE A 6 5.20 -1.90 -7.27
N VAL A 7 5.27 -0.60 -7.60
CA VAL A 7 4.13 0.32 -7.47
C VAL A 7 2.93 -0.20 -8.25
N TYR A 8 3.13 -0.60 -9.50
CA TYR A 8 2.07 -1.15 -10.34
C TYR A 8 1.48 -2.44 -9.75
N ALA A 9 2.33 -3.40 -9.39
CA ALA A 9 1.89 -4.68 -8.86
C ALA A 9 1.09 -4.54 -7.57
N TRP A 10 1.52 -3.68 -6.65
CA TRP A 10 0.84 -3.49 -5.37
C TRP A 10 -0.48 -2.75 -5.52
N ARG A 11 -0.54 -1.74 -6.39
CA ARG A 11 -1.80 -1.07 -6.75
C ARG A 11 -2.80 -2.05 -7.35
N LYS A 12 -2.35 -2.94 -8.23
CA LYS A 12 -3.18 -4.00 -8.80
C LYS A 12 -3.69 -4.96 -7.73
N THR A 13 -2.84 -5.36 -6.78
CA THR A 13 -3.24 -6.26 -5.67
C THR A 13 -4.35 -5.68 -4.80
N VAL A 14 -4.28 -4.38 -4.45
CA VAL A 14 -5.33 -3.73 -3.63
C VAL A 14 -6.55 -3.27 -4.43
N ASP A 15 -6.49 -3.27 -5.77
CA ASP A 15 -7.63 -2.89 -6.59
C ASP A 15 -8.78 -3.89 -6.40
N PRO A 16 -9.97 -3.48 -5.93
CA PRO A 16 -11.11 -4.39 -5.76
C PRO A 16 -11.53 -5.05 -7.08
N LYS A 17 -11.23 -4.44 -8.24
CA LYS A 17 -11.50 -5.03 -9.56
C LYS A 17 -10.60 -6.22 -9.87
N THR A 18 -9.42 -6.30 -9.26
CA THR A 18 -8.53 -7.45 -9.42
C THR A 18 -9.06 -8.66 -8.64
N GLY A 19 -9.79 -8.45 -7.55
CA GLY A 19 -10.35 -9.54 -6.73
C GLY A 19 -9.29 -10.41 -6.06
N SER A 20 -8.16 -9.82 -5.65
CA SER A 20 -7.08 -10.57 -5.02
C SER A 20 -7.48 -11.09 -3.64
N GLU A 21 -7.39 -12.41 -3.43
CA GLU A 21 -7.61 -13.05 -2.12
C GLU A 21 -6.56 -12.62 -1.08
N PHE A 22 -5.43 -12.05 -1.52
CA PHE A 22 -4.31 -11.66 -0.65
C PHE A 22 -4.23 -10.14 -0.40
N ALA A 23 -5.20 -9.35 -0.84
CA ALA A 23 -5.21 -7.89 -0.64
C ALA A 23 -5.10 -7.52 0.86
N TYR A 24 -5.62 -8.36 1.76
CA TYR A 24 -5.57 -8.15 3.20
C TYR A 24 -4.15 -8.06 3.78
N ILE A 25 -3.15 -8.69 3.15
CA ILE A 25 -1.74 -8.65 3.61
C ILE A 25 -1.20 -7.21 3.56
N MET A 26 -1.74 -6.37 2.67
CA MET A 26 -1.32 -4.99 2.51
C MET A 26 -2.01 -4.02 3.48
N GLY A 27 -2.82 -4.52 4.43
CA GLY A 27 -3.67 -3.70 5.30
C GLY A 27 -2.94 -2.63 6.12
N ASP A 28 -1.66 -2.83 6.41
CA ASP A 28 -0.82 -1.87 7.15
C ASP A 28 -0.25 -0.74 6.28
N ILE A 29 -0.35 -0.83 4.96
CA ILE A 29 0.09 0.22 4.03
C ILE A 29 -0.98 1.31 3.99
N LYS A 30 -0.55 2.57 3.97
CA LYS A 30 -1.43 3.73 3.94
C LYS A 30 -2.47 3.61 2.82
N ASN A 31 -3.74 3.78 3.18
CA ASN A 31 -4.94 3.69 2.35
C ASN A 31 -5.27 2.30 1.78
N ALA A 32 -4.52 1.23 2.06
CA ALA A 32 -4.76 -0.07 1.42
C ALA A 32 -6.17 -0.64 1.68
N SER A 33 -6.64 -0.56 2.92
CA SER A 33 -7.98 -1.01 3.31
C SER A 33 -9.10 -0.17 2.69
N ASP A 34 -8.92 1.15 2.60
CA ASP A 34 -9.88 2.05 1.95
C ASP A 34 -9.96 1.81 0.44
N ILE A 35 -8.83 1.51 -0.20
CA ILE A 35 -8.78 1.17 -1.63
C ILE A 35 -9.46 -0.18 -1.87
N SER A 36 -9.13 -1.18 -1.07
CA SER A 36 -9.70 -2.53 -1.19
C SER A 36 -11.23 -2.55 -0.98
N THR A 37 -11.78 -1.56 -0.27
CA THR A 37 -13.22 -1.36 -0.07
C THR A 37 -13.85 -0.36 -1.05
N GLY A 38 -13.10 0.11 -2.05
CA GLY A 38 -13.58 1.01 -3.11
C GLY A 38 -13.81 2.45 -2.65
N LYS A 39 -13.33 2.84 -1.47
CA LYS A 39 -13.49 4.21 -0.93
C LYS A 39 -12.46 5.19 -1.47
N LYS A 40 -11.32 4.70 -1.93
CA LYS A 40 -10.21 5.51 -2.48
C LYS A 40 -9.69 4.91 -3.80
N PRO A 41 -9.15 5.74 -4.70
CA PRO A 41 -8.53 5.27 -5.93
C PRO A 41 -7.15 4.65 -5.63
N VAL A 42 -6.71 3.68 -6.45
CA VAL A 42 -5.46 2.92 -6.26
C VAL A 42 -4.22 3.81 -6.26
N GLU A 43 -4.28 4.98 -6.89
CA GLU A 43 -3.20 5.96 -6.94
C GLU A 43 -2.87 6.54 -5.56
N GLN A 44 -3.81 6.48 -4.61
CA GLN A 44 -3.59 6.91 -3.23
C GLN A 44 -2.93 5.86 -2.34
N LEU A 45 -2.61 4.66 -2.85
CA LEU A 45 -1.86 3.67 -2.05
C LEU A 45 -0.53 4.28 -1.60
N GLY A 46 -0.17 4.07 -0.33
CA GLY A 46 1.05 4.55 0.32
C GLY A 46 2.35 3.93 -0.20
N ILE A 47 2.54 3.91 -1.52
CA ILE A 47 3.71 3.36 -2.20
C ILE A 47 4.15 4.34 -3.30
N LYS A 48 5.44 4.62 -3.35
CA LYS A 48 6.04 5.51 -4.35
C LYS A 48 7.42 5.02 -4.75
N ALA A 49 7.68 4.97 -6.06
CA ALA A 49 9.04 4.85 -6.60
C ALA A 49 9.73 6.23 -6.53
N LEU A 50 10.85 6.33 -5.82
CA LEU A 50 11.65 7.55 -5.77
C LEU A 50 12.66 7.63 -6.93
N ASN A 51 13.13 6.46 -7.36
CA ASN A 51 13.93 6.21 -8.55
C ASN A 51 13.80 4.71 -8.90
N ASP A 52 14.51 4.24 -9.93
CA ASP A 52 14.36 2.87 -10.45
C ASP A 52 14.67 1.77 -9.42
N GLU A 53 15.45 2.07 -8.38
CA GLU A 53 15.90 1.09 -7.37
C GLU A 53 15.44 1.43 -5.94
N THR A 54 14.70 2.52 -5.74
CA THR A 54 14.30 3.00 -4.41
C THR A 54 12.79 3.11 -4.29
N LEU A 55 12.21 2.40 -3.32
CA LEU A 55 10.80 2.42 -2.98
C LEU A 55 10.57 3.10 -1.62
N GLN A 56 9.63 4.03 -1.56
CA GLN A 56 9.12 4.61 -0.33
C GLN A 56 7.74 4.02 -0.04
N ILE A 57 7.53 3.53 1.19
CA ILE A 57 6.27 3.00 1.68
C ILE A 57 5.83 3.81 2.89
N GLU A 58 4.58 4.25 2.89
CA GLU A 58 3.92 4.89 4.03
C GLU A 58 2.97 3.87 4.69
N LEU A 59 3.02 3.79 6.02
CA LEU A 59 2.17 2.89 6.80
C LEU A 59 0.92 3.63 7.32
N GLU A 60 -0.19 2.91 7.48
CA GLU A 60 -1.48 3.47 7.90
C GLU A 60 -1.40 4.11 9.29
N SER A 61 -0.67 3.47 10.20
CA SER A 61 -0.40 3.97 11.55
C SER A 61 1.10 4.06 11.79
N ARG A 62 1.51 5.11 12.50
CA ARG A 62 2.84 5.11 13.16
C ARG A 62 2.80 4.01 14.21
N PHE A 63 3.80 3.13 14.20
CA PHE A 63 4.04 2.14 15.25
C PHE A 63 3.79 2.79 16.63
N HIS A 64 2.67 2.47 17.27
CA HIS A 64 2.33 3.05 18.57
C HIS A 64 3.08 2.25 19.63
N ILE A 65 4.32 2.63 19.90
CA ILE A 65 5.06 2.09 21.05
C ILE A 65 4.47 2.77 22.29
N LEU A 66 3.66 2.03 23.04
CA LEU A 66 3.27 2.44 24.39
C LEU A 66 4.51 2.33 25.31
N ILE A 67 5.30 3.39 25.40
CA ILE A 67 6.22 3.56 26.53
C ILE A 67 5.40 4.25 27.63
N ASN A 68 4.86 3.46 28.55
CA ASN A 68 4.36 3.98 29.82
C ASN A 68 5.59 4.30 30.69
N TYR A 69 5.71 5.57 31.13
CA TYR A 69 6.58 5.98 32.23
C TYR A 69 5.81 5.97 33.53
#